data_AF-A0A1S3DFY5-F1
#
_entry.id   AF-A0A1S3DFY5-F1
#
_cell.length_a   1.000
_cell.length_b   1.000
_cell.length_c   1.000
_cell.angle_alpha   90.00
_cell.angle_beta   90.00
_cell.angle_gamma   90.00
#
_symmetry.space_group_name_H-M   'P 1'
#
loop_
_entity.id
_entity.type
_entity.pdbx_description
1 polymer ?
#
loop_
_entity_poly.entity_id
_entity_poly.type
_entity_poly.pdbx_seq_one_letter_code
_entity_poly.pdbx_strand_id
1 'polypeptide(L)'
;MKYVKSLCTKVSEELQISTQSEDPLFTDTVIIGNGPSGIALSFLLAGNWPFYNGDDHPDQLLNARLKTCSKHIPLLLQDLEFLSQSMEGRCKNQISNLMDALTHPNAELEINRPSLVEYQYLPDKFVDHVVIGKGPPGGLWQNIDKDIRTLSFSNWMSLPGLPFEVWENKAEVNIRRVEAGLLAQYYQD
;
A
#
# COMPACT_ATOMS: atom_id res chain seq x y z
N MET A 1 5.89 14.16 2.65
CA MET A 1 5.65 13.24 3.78
C MET A 1 5.53 13.91 5.17
N LYS A 2 5.14 15.20 5.24
CA LYS A 2 4.76 15.84 6.52
C LYS A 2 3.36 15.41 7.00
N TYR A 3 2.52 14.87 6.11
CA TYR A 3 1.13 14.48 6.41
C TYR A 3 0.98 13.09 7.04
N VAL A 4 1.78 12.09 6.63
CA VAL A 4 1.78 10.76 7.29
C VAL A 4 2.37 10.87 8.70
N LYS A 5 3.46 11.64 8.87
CA LYS A 5 3.89 12.03 10.21
C LYS A 5 2.84 12.86 10.94
N SER A 6 2.14 13.81 10.33
CA SER A 6 1.06 14.53 11.03
C SER A 6 -0.11 13.64 11.47
N LEU A 7 -0.40 12.56 10.75
CA LEU A 7 -1.43 11.57 11.12
C LEU A 7 -0.89 10.59 12.17
N CYS A 8 0.31 10.03 12.01
CA CYS A 8 0.97 9.19 13.03
C CYS A 8 1.35 9.97 14.29
N THR A 9 1.69 11.25 14.20
CA THR A 9 2.03 12.15 15.32
C THR A 9 0.76 12.59 16.05
N LYS A 10 -0.37 12.82 15.36
CA LYS A 10 -1.66 12.90 16.06
C LYS A 10 -2.00 11.58 16.76
N VAL A 11 -1.71 10.43 16.15
CA VAL A 11 -1.93 9.11 16.76
C VAL A 11 -0.95 8.81 17.92
N SER A 12 0.23 9.41 17.98
CA SER A 12 1.25 9.12 19.01
C SER A 12 1.37 10.19 20.12
N GLU A 13 0.97 11.44 19.88
CA GLU A 13 0.89 12.48 20.93
C GLU A 13 -0.40 12.39 21.76
N GLU A 14 -1.50 11.86 21.21
CA GLU A 14 -2.79 11.71 21.92
C GLU A 14 -2.87 10.45 22.80
N LEU A 15 -1.80 9.64 22.88
CA LEU A 15 -1.73 8.44 23.75
C LEU A 15 -0.93 8.64 25.04
N GLN A 16 -0.63 9.89 25.43
CA GLN A 16 -0.49 10.16 26.86
C GLN A 16 -1.88 10.02 27.49
N ILE A 17 -2.02 9.01 28.35
CA ILE A 17 -3.22 8.73 29.14
C ILE A 17 -3.53 9.97 29.99
N SER A 18 -4.25 10.93 29.43
CA SER A 18 -4.87 12.04 30.13
C SER A 18 -6.37 11.87 29.98
N THR A 19 -6.98 11.41 31.06
CA THR A 19 -8.41 11.58 31.40
C THR A 19 -9.40 11.39 30.25
N GLN A 20 -10.02 10.21 30.23
CA GLN A 20 -11.24 9.86 29.52
C GLN A 20 -12.13 11.09 29.22
N SER A 21 -12.17 11.53 27.96
CA SER A 21 -13.40 12.07 27.43
C SER A 21 -14.32 10.86 27.20
N GLU A 22 -15.40 10.74 27.97
CA GLU A 22 -16.46 9.74 27.75
C GLU A 22 -17.27 10.00 26.46
N ASP A 23 -16.87 10.96 25.64
CA ASP A 23 -17.54 11.26 24.38
C ASP A 23 -17.22 10.17 23.35
N PRO A 24 -18.25 9.52 22.77
CA PRO A 24 -18.04 8.54 21.73
C PRO A 24 -17.38 9.19 20.51
N LEU A 25 -16.32 8.56 19.99
CA LEU A 25 -15.72 8.94 18.71
C LEU A 25 -16.71 8.60 17.59
N PHE A 26 -17.15 9.62 16.85
CA PHE A 26 -17.95 9.44 15.64
C PHE A 26 -17.04 9.48 14.44
N THR A 27 -17.17 8.47 13.58
CA THR A 27 -16.44 8.38 12.31
C THR A 27 -17.28 7.66 11.28
N ASP A 28 -17.06 7.95 10.00
CA ASP A 28 -17.83 7.36 8.91
C ASP A 28 -17.46 5.88 8.69
N THR A 29 -16.19 5.53 8.92
CA THR A 29 -15.67 4.19 8.65
C THR A 29 -14.76 3.67 9.76
N VAL A 30 -14.99 2.43 10.19
CA VAL A 30 -14.11 1.71 11.12
C VAL A 30 -13.42 0.57 10.38
N ILE A 31 -12.09 0.58 10.34
CA ILE A 31 -11.27 -0.50 9.80
C ILE A 31 -10.84 -1.40 10.96
N ILE A 32 -11.24 -2.67 10.92
CA ILE A 32 -10.86 -3.68 11.91
C ILE A 32 -9.67 -4.49 11.38
N GLY A 33 -8.51 -4.27 11.98
CA GLY A 33 -7.22 -4.87 11.65
C GLY A 33 -6.21 -3.81 11.22
N ASN A 34 -5.14 -3.62 12.00
CA ASN A 34 -4.02 -2.71 11.70
C ASN A 34 -2.85 -3.42 11.00
N GLY A 35 -3.14 -4.48 10.24
CA GLY A 35 -2.16 -5.14 9.37
C GLY A 35 -1.95 -4.39 8.04
N PRO A 36 -1.10 -4.90 7.14
CA PRO A 36 -0.76 -4.23 5.88
C PRO A 36 -1.98 -3.87 5.02
N SER A 37 -3.00 -4.74 4.97
CA SER A 37 -4.24 -4.46 4.23
C SER A 37 -5.05 -3.30 4.84
N GLY A 38 -5.14 -3.23 6.17
CA GLY A 38 -5.83 -2.15 6.87
C GLY A 38 -5.09 -0.82 6.74
N ILE A 39 -3.75 -0.86 6.80
CA ILE A 39 -2.90 0.31 6.55
C ILE A 39 -3.09 0.79 5.09
N ALA A 40 -3.04 -0.11 4.12
CA ALA A 40 -3.26 0.22 2.71
C ALA A 40 -4.65 0.83 2.45
N LEU A 41 -5.69 0.29 3.08
CA LEU A 41 -7.05 0.83 2.97
C LEU A 41 -7.14 2.21 3.63
N SER A 42 -6.57 2.39 4.82
CA SER A 42 -6.51 3.68 5.51
C SER A 42 -5.79 4.74 4.66
N PHE A 43 -4.69 4.37 4.01
CA PHE A 43 -3.97 5.27 3.10
C PHE A 43 -4.85 5.75 1.93
N LEU A 44 -5.63 4.84 1.33
CA LEU A 44 -6.59 5.17 0.28
C LEU A 44 -7.71 6.09 0.79
N LEU A 45 -8.34 5.75 1.94
CA LEU A 45 -9.40 6.54 2.55
C LEU A 45 -8.91 7.91 3.04
N ALA A 46 -7.63 8.04 3.37
CA ALA A 46 -6.98 9.30 3.66
C ALA A 46 -6.80 10.18 2.41
N GLY A 47 -7.33 9.79 1.26
CA GLY A 47 -7.32 10.56 0.01
C GLY A 47 -6.15 10.24 -0.91
N ASN A 48 -5.32 9.23 -0.65
CA ASN A 48 -4.21 8.88 -1.53
C ASN A 48 -4.64 7.86 -2.57
N TRP A 49 -5.01 8.33 -3.76
CA TRP A 49 -5.59 7.50 -4.80
C TRP A 49 -4.55 7.08 -5.85
N PRO A 50 -4.63 5.83 -6.37
CA PRO A 50 -3.69 5.33 -7.36
C PRO A 50 -4.01 5.88 -8.75
N PHE A 51 -2.97 6.28 -9.48
CA PHE A 51 -2.99 6.72 -10.87
C PHE A 51 -2.00 5.90 -11.68
N TYR A 52 -2.30 5.69 -12.94
CA TYR A 52 -1.33 5.16 -13.89
C TYR A 52 -0.39 6.28 -14.31
N ASN A 53 0.92 6.10 -14.09
CA ASN A 53 1.93 7.08 -14.47
C ASN A 53 2.09 7.20 -16.00
N GLY A 54 1.63 6.17 -16.72
CA GLY A 54 1.60 6.12 -18.16
C GLY A 54 2.90 5.80 -18.85
N ASP A 55 3.82 5.15 -18.14
CA ASP A 55 4.98 4.47 -18.72
C ASP A 55 4.57 3.12 -19.32
N ASP A 56 5.33 2.61 -20.30
CA ASP A 56 4.97 1.37 -20.99
C ASP A 56 5.10 0.13 -20.08
N HIS A 57 4.04 -0.69 -20.03
CA HIS A 57 4.10 -2.00 -19.41
C HIS A 57 4.83 -3.02 -20.34
N PRO A 58 5.67 -3.93 -19.82
CA PRO A 58 6.39 -4.92 -20.63
C PRO A 58 5.49 -5.90 -21.40
N ASP A 59 4.38 -6.33 -20.81
CA ASP A 59 3.35 -7.10 -21.50
C ASP A 59 2.66 -6.22 -22.55
N GLN A 60 2.76 -6.61 -23.82
CA GLN A 60 2.25 -5.83 -24.95
C GLN A 60 0.73 -5.71 -24.97
N LEU A 61 0.01 -6.74 -24.54
CA LEU A 61 -1.46 -6.75 -24.53
C LEU A 61 -2.01 -5.90 -23.39
N LEU A 62 -1.42 -6.00 -22.20
CA LEU A 62 -1.74 -5.11 -21.10
C LEU A 62 -1.38 -3.66 -21.46
N ASN A 63 -0.19 -3.43 -22.04
CA ASN A 63 0.22 -2.10 -22.46
C ASN A 63 -0.73 -1.48 -23.49
N ALA A 64 -1.22 -2.25 -24.46
CA ALA A 64 -2.18 -1.78 -25.44
C ALA A 64 -3.50 -1.30 -24.79
N ARG A 65 -3.96 -1.99 -23.74
CA ARG A 65 -5.14 -1.57 -22.97
C ARG A 65 -4.85 -0.37 -22.08
N LEU A 66 -3.69 -0.31 -21.45
CA LEU A 66 -3.28 0.84 -20.64
C LEU A 66 -3.17 2.13 -21.47
N LYS A 67 -2.91 2.04 -22.78
CA LYS A 67 -2.93 3.21 -23.68
C LYS A 67 -4.33 3.82 -23.86
N THR A 68 -5.40 3.11 -23.52
CA THR A 68 -6.75 3.68 -23.49
C THR A 68 -7.07 4.34 -22.14
N CYS A 69 -6.22 4.17 -21.13
CA CYS A 69 -6.35 4.74 -19.80
C CYS A 69 -5.91 6.21 -19.80
N SER A 70 -6.64 7.06 -19.07
CA SER A 70 -6.24 8.45 -18.85
C SER A 70 -5.31 8.58 -17.65
N LYS A 71 -4.15 9.20 -17.83
CA LYS A 71 -3.21 9.52 -16.73
C LYS A 71 -3.78 10.52 -15.72
N HIS A 72 -4.88 11.22 -16.06
CA HIS A 72 -5.49 12.26 -15.23
C HIS A 72 -6.69 11.77 -14.42
N ILE A 73 -7.07 10.51 -14.58
CA ILE A 73 -8.20 9.91 -13.86
C ILE A 73 -7.64 8.79 -12.97
N PRO A 74 -8.03 8.71 -11.68
CA PRO A 74 -7.60 7.64 -10.79
C PRO A 74 -7.90 6.26 -11.38
N LEU A 75 -6.99 5.30 -11.20
CA LEU A 75 -7.15 3.92 -11.68
C LEU A 75 -8.47 3.29 -11.22
N LEU A 76 -8.89 3.58 -9.99
CA LEU A 76 -10.14 3.05 -9.42
C LEU A 76 -11.41 3.57 -10.11
N LEU A 77 -11.31 4.65 -10.90
CA LEU A 77 -12.41 5.22 -11.67
C LEU A 77 -12.32 4.89 -13.17
N GLN A 78 -11.33 4.10 -13.58
CA GLN A 78 -11.19 3.58 -14.94
C GLN A 78 -11.98 2.27 -15.09
N ASP A 79 -12.10 1.79 -16.32
CA ASP A 79 -12.68 0.47 -16.61
C ASP A 79 -11.72 -0.66 -16.20
N LEU A 80 -11.74 -1.00 -14.92
CA LEU A 80 -10.90 -2.05 -14.35
C LEU A 80 -11.22 -3.44 -14.92
N GLU A 81 -12.46 -3.69 -15.35
CA GLU A 81 -12.85 -4.96 -15.97
C GLU A 81 -12.15 -5.12 -17.32
N PHE A 82 -12.23 -4.10 -18.17
CA PHE A 82 -11.49 -4.07 -19.44
C PHE A 82 -9.97 -4.17 -19.23
N LEU A 83 -9.41 -3.37 -18.31
CA LEU A 83 -7.97 -3.36 -18.04
C LEU A 83 -7.47 -4.69 -17.48
N SER A 84 -8.30 -5.42 -16.72
CA SER A 84 -7.94 -6.71 -16.11
C SER A 84 -8.35 -7.93 -16.93
N GLN A 85 -9.04 -7.74 -18.05
CA GLN A 85 -9.48 -8.82 -18.93
C GLN A 85 -8.34 -9.81 -19.25
N SER A 86 -8.62 -11.10 -19.11
CA SER A 86 -7.65 -12.17 -19.39
C SER A 86 -6.33 -12.09 -18.60
N MET A 87 -6.28 -11.33 -17.49
CA MET A 87 -5.12 -11.32 -16.61
C MET A 87 -5.04 -12.66 -15.86
N GLU A 88 -3.96 -13.38 -16.08
CA GLU A 88 -3.60 -14.56 -15.30
C GLU A 88 -2.62 -14.19 -14.19
N GLY A 89 -2.63 -14.94 -13.10
CA GLY A 89 -1.76 -14.65 -11.97
C GLY A 89 -2.07 -15.52 -10.75
N ARG A 90 -1.50 -15.13 -9.61
CA ARG A 90 -1.59 -15.89 -8.36
C ARG A 90 -2.98 -15.82 -7.72
N CYS A 91 -3.71 -14.74 -7.99
CA CYS A 91 -5.04 -14.51 -7.43
C CYS A 91 -6.12 -14.90 -8.43
N LYS A 92 -7.27 -15.39 -7.95
CA LYS A 92 -8.45 -15.62 -8.79
C LYS A 92 -9.09 -14.31 -9.27
N ASN A 93 -8.86 -13.22 -8.53
CA ASN A 93 -9.37 -11.91 -8.87
C ASN A 93 -8.45 -11.24 -9.92
N GLN A 94 -8.99 -10.99 -11.12
CA GLN A 94 -8.24 -10.39 -12.22
C GLN A 94 -7.80 -8.96 -11.93
N ILE A 95 -8.59 -8.17 -11.20
CA ILE A 95 -8.24 -6.81 -10.78
C ILE A 95 -7.06 -6.86 -9.81
N SER A 96 -7.00 -7.83 -8.90
CA SER A 96 -5.83 -8.03 -8.03
C SER A 96 -4.58 -8.36 -8.85
N ASN A 97 -4.69 -9.24 -9.85
CA ASN A 97 -3.56 -9.54 -10.74
C ASN A 97 -3.14 -8.32 -11.57
N LEU A 98 -4.08 -7.48 -12.02
CA LEU A 98 -3.80 -6.21 -12.66
C LEU A 98 -3.01 -5.29 -11.71
N MET A 99 -3.46 -5.11 -10.47
CA MET A 99 -2.76 -4.26 -9.50
C MET A 99 -1.34 -4.79 -9.20
N ASP A 100 -1.17 -6.10 -9.08
CA ASP A 100 0.16 -6.72 -8.92
C ASP A 100 1.05 -6.43 -10.13
N ALA A 101 0.53 -6.61 -11.36
CA ALA A 101 1.28 -6.37 -12.60
C ALA A 101 1.68 -4.90 -12.79
N LEU A 102 0.83 -3.96 -12.36
CA LEU A 102 1.14 -2.52 -12.41
C LEU A 102 2.10 -2.10 -11.30
N THR A 103 1.94 -2.65 -10.10
CA THR A 103 2.75 -2.26 -8.93
C THR A 103 4.15 -2.85 -9.02
N HIS A 104 4.26 -4.09 -9.51
CA HIS A 104 5.51 -4.82 -9.69
C HIS A 104 5.57 -5.49 -11.07
N PRO A 105 5.86 -4.71 -12.15
CA PRO A 105 5.93 -5.28 -13.50
C PRO A 105 7.01 -6.36 -13.60
N ASN A 106 6.65 -7.52 -14.17
CA ASN A 106 7.52 -8.70 -14.29
C ASN A 106 8.04 -9.27 -12.96
N ALA A 107 7.27 -9.13 -11.88
CA ALA A 107 7.58 -9.71 -10.58
C ALA A 107 7.97 -11.21 -10.64
N GLU A 108 7.29 -12.00 -11.47
CA GLU A 108 7.55 -13.44 -11.66
C GLU A 108 8.90 -13.76 -12.31
N LEU A 109 9.51 -12.79 -13.00
CA LEU A 109 10.85 -12.94 -13.58
C LEU A 109 11.95 -12.48 -12.61
N GLU A 110 11.59 -12.12 -11.38
CA GLU A 110 12.48 -11.54 -10.37
C GLU A 110 13.21 -10.27 -10.86
N ILE A 111 12.63 -9.58 -11.85
CA ILE A 111 13.16 -8.34 -12.41
C ILE A 111 12.57 -7.17 -11.63
N ASN A 112 13.43 -6.34 -11.03
CA ASN A 112 12.98 -5.08 -10.44
C ASN A 112 12.65 -4.08 -11.55
N ARG A 113 11.37 -3.73 -11.70
CA ARG A 113 10.93 -2.61 -12.55
C ARG A 113 10.23 -1.56 -11.71
N PRO A 114 10.35 -0.28 -12.07
CA PRO A 114 9.56 0.78 -11.46
C PRO A 114 8.07 0.47 -11.51
N SER A 115 7.36 0.87 -10.46
CA SER A 115 5.91 0.80 -10.43
C SER A 115 5.32 1.69 -11.51
N LEU A 116 4.26 1.23 -12.15
CA LEU A 116 3.41 2.02 -13.04
C LEU A 116 2.30 2.75 -12.29
N VAL A 117 2.19 2.52 -10.97
CA VAL A 117 1.20 3.14 -10.10
C VAL A 117 1.86 4.26 -9.30
N GLU A 118 1.31 5.46 -9.41
CA GLU A 118 1.67 6.59 -8.57
C GLU A 118 0.47 6.96 -7.68
N TYR A 119 0.72 7.33 -6.43
CA TYR A 119 -0.32 7.75 -5.51
C TYR A 119 -0.35 9.28 -5.42
N GLN A 120 -1.52 9.86 -5.64
CA GLN A 120 -1.74 11.30 -5.55
C GLN A 120 -2.78 11.61 -4.47
N TYR A 121 -2.54 12.67 -3.72
CA TYR A 121 -3.44 13.11 -2.67
C TYR A 121 -4.60 13.94 -3.24
N LEU A 122 -5.82 13.45 -3.04
CA LEU A 122 -7.07 14.04 -3.46
C LEU A 122 -7.91 14.37 -2.22
N PRO A 123 -7.95 15.63 -1.75
CA PRO A 123 -8.63 15.99 -0.51
C PRO A 123 -10.15 15.78 -0.57
N ASP A 124 -10.74 15.83 -1.77
CA ASP A 124 -12.17 15.56 -2.00
C ASP A 124 -12.53 14.07 -1.87
N LYS A 125 -11.53 13.19 -1.81
CA LYS A 125 -11.71 11.74 -1.61
C LYS A 125 -11.39 11.29 -0.19
N PHE A 126 -11.10 12.23 0.72
CA PHE A 126 -10.93 11.90 2.13
C PHE A 126 -12.25 11.36 2.70
N VAL A 127 -12.16 10.23 3.39
CA VAL A 127 -13.24 9.65 4.19
C VAL A 127 -12.77 9.61 5.63
N ASP A 128 -13.56 10.14 6.56
CA ASP A 128 -13.21 10.08 7.97
C ASP A 128 -13.22 8.62 8.44
N HIS A 129 -12.11 8.18 9.03
CA HIS A 129 -11.96 6.78 9.42
C HIS A 129 -10.99 6.58 10.58
N VAL A 130 -11.18 5.47 11.27
CA VAL A 130 -10.28 4.97 12.31
C VAL A 130 -9.83 3.55 11.99
N VAL A 131 -8.57 3.23 12.29
CA VAL A 131 -8.03 1.87 12.21
C VAL A 131 -7.88 1.32 13.62
N ILE A 132 -8.51 0.18 13.89
CA ILE A 132 -8.44 -0.49 15.19
C ILE A 132 -7.77 -1.83 14.98
N GLY A 133 -6.75 -2.13 15.78
CA GLY A 133 -6.09 -3.43 15.75
C GLY A 133 -5.41 -3.74 17.08
N LYS A 134 -4.96 -4.98 17.21
CA LYS A 134 -4.27 -5.44 18.42
C LYS A 134 -2.78 -5.16 18.29
N GLY A 135 -2.24 -4.38 19.22
CA GLY A 135 -0.81 -4.05 19.25
C GLY A 135 -0.39 -3.02 18.20
N PRO A 136 0.92 -2.88 17.93
CA PRO A 136 1.43 -1.92 16.95
C PRO A 136 0.96 -2.19 15.51
N PRO A 137 0.99 -1.19 14.61
CA PRO A 137 0.72 -1.38 13.19
C PRO A 137 1.63 -2.44 12.54
N GLY A 138 1.12 -3.19 11.57
CA GLY A 138 1.81 -4.32 10.92
C GLY A 138 1.17 -5.68 11.22
N GLY A 139 0.25 -5.75 12.17
CA GLY A 139 -0.58 -6.93 12.41
C GLY A 139 0.22 -8.17 12.77
N LEU A 140 0.12 -9.25 11.97
CA LEU A 140 0.80 -10.52 12.26
C LEU A 140 2.32 -10.35 12.34
N TRP A 141 2.90 -9.43 11.56
CA TRP A 141 4.35 -9.20 11.53
C TRP A 141 4.91 -8.78 12.88
N GLN A 142 4.10 -8.16 13.75
CA GLN A 142 4.49 -7.80 15.12
C GLN A 142 4.63 -9.01 16.06
N ASN A 143 4.14 -10.19 15.66
CA ASN A 143 4.11 -11.39 16.50
C ASN A 143 4.94 -12.55 15.92
N ILE A 144 5.58 -12.36 14.76
CA ILE A 144 6.49 -13.33 14.17
C ILE A 144 7.87 -13.16 14.83
N ASP A 145 8.59 -14.27 15.06
CA ASP A 145 9.97 -14.21 15.54
C ASP A 145 10.80 -13.33 14.59
N LYS A 146 11.43 -12.30 15.18
CA LYS A 146 12.13 -11.24 14.46
C LYS A 146 13.20 -11.76 13.49
N ASP A 147 13.82 -12.90 13.82
CA ASP A 147 14.96 -13.44 13.07
C ASP A 147 14.51 -14.34 11.89
N ILE A 148 13.20 -14.61 11.77
CA ILE A 148 12.63 -15.35 10.63
C ILE A 148 12.69 -14.48 9.38
N ARG A 149 13.20 -15.03 8.28
CA ARG A 149 13.21 -14.36 6.97
C ARG A 149 11.90 -14.55 6.21
N THR A 150 11.48 -13.50 5.52
CA THR A 150 10.31 -13.52 4.64
C THR A 150 10.49 -14.51 3.49
N LEU A 151 9.38 -15.12 3.05
CA LEU A 151 9.37 -15.91 1.81
C LEU A 151 9.38 -15.00 0.57
N SER A 152 8.59 -13.93 0.62
CA SER A 152 8.52 -12.91 -0.42
C SER A 152 9.67 -11.90 -0.30
N PHE A 153 9.95 -11.22 -1.42
CA PHE A 153 10.92 -10.14 -1.46
C PHE A 153 10.40 -8.85 -0.81
N SER A 154 11.31 -8.01 -0.30
CA SER A 154 11.02 -6.76 0.41
C SER A 154 10.06 -5.83 -0.35
N ASN A 155 10.30 -5.66 -1.65
CA ASN A 155 9.50 -4.78 -2.49
C ASN A 155 8.02 -5.19 -2.54
N TRP A 156 7.71 -6.49 -2.52
CA TRP A 156 6.33 -7.00 -2.51
C TRP A 156 5.64 -6.83 -1.16
N MET A 157 6.40 -6.48 -0.13
CA MET A 157 5.88 -6.18 1.20
C MET A 157 5.65 -4.68 1.40
N SER A 158 5.92 -3.85 0.38
CA SER A 158 5.79 -2.40 0.47
C SER A 158 4.33 -1.95 0.63
N LEU A 159 4.14 -0.92 1.43
CA LEU A 159 2.93 -0.13 1.53
C LEU A 159 2.74 0.73 0.27
N PRO A 160 1.47 1.00 -0.09
CA PRO A 160 1.12 2.00 -1.11
C PRO A 160 1.86 3.33 -0.93
N GLY A 161 2.51 3.81 -2.00
CA GLY A 161 3.19 5.11 -2.01
C GLY A 161 4.46 5.20 -1.15
N LEU A 162 4.90 4.12 -0.51
CA LEU A 162 6.13 4.08 0.28
C LEU A 162 6.91 2.79 -0.02
N PRO A 163 7.70 2.73 -1.10
CA PRO A 163 8.52 1.55 -1.37
C PRO A 163 9.45 1.21 -0.18
N PHE A 164 9.57 -0.07 0.15
CA PHE A 164 10.36 -0.54 1.29
C PHE A 164 11.81 -0.05 1.25
N GLU A 165 12.43 -0.09 0.07
CA GLU A 165 13.82 0.31 -0.14
C GLU A 165 14.04 1.82 0.07
N VAL A 166 13.00 2.62 -0.21
CA VAL A 166 13.01 4.07 0.06
C VAL A 166 12.94 4.32 1.57
N TRP A 167 12.07 3.59 2.29
CA TRP A 167 12.01 3.68 3.75
C TRP A 167 13.31 3.25 4.42
N GLU A 168 13.95 2.19 3.92
CA GLU A 168 15.22 1.70 4.45
C GLU A 168 16.39 2.69 4.23
N ASN A 169 16.18 3.77 3.47
CA ASN A 169 17.17 4.79 3.13
C ASN A 169 18.49 4.21 2.56
N LYS A 170 18.40 3.12 1.79
CA LYS A 170 19.58 2.52 1.16
C LYS A 170 19.89 3.18 -0.17
N ALA A 171 21.18 3.43 -0.42
CA ALA A 171 21.67 4.02 -1.65
C ALA A 171 21.49 3.10 -2.88
N GLU A 172 21.39 1.79 -2.66
CA GLU A 172 21.17 0.79 -3.70
C GLU A 172 19.84 0.06 -3.47
N VAL A 173 19.00 0.01 -4.51
CA VAL A 173 17.75 -0.74 -4.50
C VAL A 173 18.07 -2.22 -4.67
N ASN A 174 18.19 -2.94 -3.55
CA ASN A 174 18.44 -4.37 -3.54
C ASN A 174 17.20 -5.14 -3.06
N ILE A 175 16.46 -5.70 -4.02
CA ILE A 175 15.34 -6.60 -3.75
C ILE A 175 15.89 -7.84 -3.04
N ARG A 176 15.44 -8.06 -1.79
CA ARG A 176 15.87 -9.22 -1.01
C ARG A 176 14.81 -9.65 -0.02
N ARG A 177 14.93 -10.90 0.44
CA ARG A 177 14.17 -11.37 1.60
C ARG A 177 14.72 -10.71 2.86
N VAL A 178 13.84 -10.19 3.69
CA VAL A 178 14.19 -9.45 4.91
C VAL A 178 13.75 -10.22 6.15
N GLU A 179 14.33 -9.88 7.30
CA GLU A 179 13.89 -10.40 8.58
C GLU A 179 12.52 -9.82 8.97
N ALA A 180 11.69 -10.61 9.63
CA ALA A 180 10.35 -10.22 10.05
C ALA A 180 10.39 -9.02 11.00
N GLY A 181 11.42 -8.92 11.86
CA GLY A 181 11.59 -7.78 12.75
C GLY A 181 11.79 -6.45 12.02
N LEU A 182 12.56 -6.45 10.92
CA LEU A 182 12.76 -5.26 10.09
C LEU A 182 11.45 -4.87 9.37
N LEU A 183 10.70 -5.87 8.90
CA LEU A 183 9.41 -5.64 8.26
C LEU A 183 8.34 -5.14 9.25
N ALA A 184 8.37 -5.63 10.49
CA ALA A 184 7.51 -5.13 11.57
C ALA A 184 7.80 -3.66 11.87
N GLN A 185 9.08 -3.27 11.91
CA GLN A 185 9.48 -1.87 12.06
C GLN A 185 8.98 -1.01 10.89
N TYR A 186 9.12 -1.50 9.66
CA TYR A 186 8.64 -0.81 8.46
C TYR A 186 7.15 -0.47 8.50
N TYR A 187 6.30 -1.39 8.98
CA TYR A 187 4.87 -1.12 9.06
C TYR A 187 4.47 -0.20 10.22
N GLN A 188 5.37 0.02 11.18
CA GLN A 188 5.11 0.85 12.36
C GLN A 188 5.45 2.33 12.14
N ASP A 189 6.47 2.61 11.32
CA ASP A 189 7.02 3.97 11.07
C ASP A 189 6.24 4.78 10.01
#